data_AF-A0A819UED2-F1
#
_entry.id   AF-A0A819UED2-F1
#
_cell.length_a   1.000
_cell.length_b   1.000
_cell.length_c   1.000
_cell.angle_alpha   90.00
_cell.angle_beta   90.00
_cell.angle_gamma   90.00
#
_symmetry.space_group_name_H-M   'P 1'
#
loop_
_entity.id
_entity.type
_entity.pdbx_description
1 polymer ?
#
loop_
_entity_poly.entity_id
_entity_poly.type
_entity_poly.pdbx_seq_one_letter_code
_entity_poly.pdbx_strand_id
1 'polypeptide(L)'
;MVKSIGTFARALDCPTALKHPSLHMSAASASRDATLFFAMDTLHKHHYDLALATCSLVPNTGPILVKDQMEDWSAAEANSFEDAIEKCGKDFIEIQKEYVKKNEY
;
A
#
# COMPACT_ATOMS: atom_id res chain seq x y z
N MET A 1 16.56 2.83 -4.56
CA MET A 1 16.32 1.47 -5.06
C MET A 1 14.94 0.93 -4.66
N VAL A 2 14.61 0.81 -3.37
CA VAL A 2 13.28 0.33 -2.91
C VAL A 2 12.11 1.09 -3.54
N LYS A 3 12.17 2.43 -3.61
CA LYS A 3 11.13 3.25 -4.28
C LYS A 3 10.92 2.86 -5.75
N SER A 4 12.01 2.66 -6.50
CA SER A 4 11.95 2.24 -7.91
C SER A 4 11.33 0.85 -8.06
N ILE A 5 11.68 -0.08 -7.16
CA ILE A 5 11.08 -1.42 -7.10
C ILE A 5 9.59 -1.32 -6.77
N GLY A 6 9.20 -0.46 -5.83
CA GLY A 6 7.80 -0.22 -5.48
C GLY A 6 6.97 0.41 -6.61
N THR A 7 7.55 1.33 -7.40
CA THR A 7 6.91 1.88 -8.60
C THR A 7 6.72 0.79 -9.66
N PHE A 8 7.74 -0.05 -9.86
CA PHE A 8 7.69 -1.15 -10.81
C PHE A 8 6.70 -2.24 -10.38
N ALA A 9 6.65 -2.60 -9.10
CA ALA A 9 5.70 -3.57 -8.55
C ALA A 9 4.24 -3.16 -8.83
N ARG A 10 3.90 -1.88 -8.62
CA ARG A 10 2.58 -1.33 -8.95
C ARG A 10 2.24 -1.36 -10.43
N ALA A 11 3.25 -1.29 -11.30
CA ALA A 11 3.04 -1.44 -12.74
C ALA A 11 2.71 -2.89 -13.12
N LEU A 12 3.15 -3.88 -12.32
CA LEU A 12 2.92 -5.31 -12.55
C LEU A 12 1.66 -5.86 -11.88
N ASP A 13 1.15 -5.22 -10.83
CA ASP A 13 0.04 -5.71 -9.99
C ASP A 13 -1.36 -5.64 -10.66
N CYS A 14 -1.48 -5.98 -11.94
CA CYS A 14 -2.71 -5.75 -12.71
C CYS A 14 -3.28 -7.01 -13.38
N PRO A 15 -4.40 -7.55 -12.86
CA PRO A 15 -5.30 -8.38 -13.67
C PRO A 15 -6.56 -7.64 -14.19
N THR A 16 -7.06 -6.58 -13.54
CA THR A 16 -8.44 -6.07 -13.78
C THR A 16 -8.71 -4.57 -13.56
N ALA A 17 -7.70 -3.70 -13.42
CA ALA A 17 -7.96 -2.28 -13.13
C ALA A 17 -8.37 -1.48 -14.39
N LEU A 18 -9.60 -0.94 -14.39
CA LEU A 18 -10.13 -0.03 -15.45
C LEU A 18 -9.34 1.30 -15.57
N LYS A 19 -8.53 1.66 -14.57
CA LYS A 19 -7.60 2.80 -14.62
C LYS A 19 -6.32 2.43 -13.91
N HIS A 20 -5.21 2.36 -14.66
CA HIS A 20 -3.89 2.31 -14.05
C HIS A 20 -3.61 3.61 -13.29
N PRO A 21 -3.03 3.56 -12.08
CA PRO A 21 -2.46 4.75 -11.48
C PRO A 21 -1.42 5.34 -12.44
N SER A 22 -1.47 6.64 -12.62
CA SER A 22 -0.49 7.34 -13.46
C SER A 22 0.92 7.10 -12.92
N LEU A 23 1.94 7.24 -13.78
CA LEU A 23 3.33 7.07 -13.38
C LEU A 23 3.70 7.90 -12.14
N HIS A 24 3.25 9.15 -12.09
CA HIS A 24 3.53 10.04 -10.96
C HIS A 24 2.82 9.58 -9.69
N MET A 25 1.58 9.05 -9.78
CA MET A 25 0.87 8.51 -8.62
C MET A 25 1.56 7.25 -8.09
N SER A 26 1.95 6.32 -8.96
CA SER A 26 2.69 5.12 -8.54
C SER A 26 4.04 5.47 -7.90
N ALA A 27 4.76 6.45 -8.45
CA ALA A 27 6.00 6.95 -7.87
C ALA A 27 5.80 7.66 -6.53
N ALA A 28 4.71 8.42 -6.39
CA ALA A 28 4.34 9.09 -5.14
C ALA A 28 3.98 8.05 -4.06
N SER A 29 3.15 7.05 -4.38
CA SER A 29 2.81 5.96 -3.47
C SER A 29 4.03 5.17 -3.00
N ALA A 30 4.92 4.81 -3.92
CA ALA A 30 6.19 4.15 -3.58
C ALA A 30 7.16 5.04 -2.78
N SER A 31 6.92 6.35 -2.73
CA SER A 31 7.72 7.31 -1.95
C SER A 31 7.18 7.58 -0.55
N ARG A 32 6.04 6.99 -0.17
CA ARG A 32 5.42 7.14 1.17
C ARG A 32 6.27 6.48 2.26
N ASP A 33 6.07 6.95 3.49
CA ASP A 33 6.87 6.53 4.65
C ASP A 33 6.79 5.03 4.94
N ALA A 34 5.66 4.37 4.65
CA ALA A 34 5.55 2.91 4.78
C ALA A 34 6.65 2.18 3.99
N THR A 35 6.92 2.62 2.75
CA THR A 35 7.98 2.05 1.91
C THR A 35 9.37 2.40 2.45
N LEU A 36 9.56 3.59 3.03
CA LEU A 36 10.82 3.99 3.67
C LEU A 36 11.11 3.17 4.93
N PHE A 37 10.13 2.98 5.81
CA PHE A 37 10.28 2.15 7.00
C PHE A 37 10.58 0.69 6.64
N PHE A 38 9.88 0.15 5.65
CA PHE A 38 10.18 -1.18 5.11
C PHE A 38 11.62 -1.30 4.59
N ALA A 39 12.12 -0.27 3.90
CA ALA A 39 13.51 -0.25 3.43
C ALA A 39 14.52 -0.29 4.59
N MET A 40 14.28 0.52 5.63
CA MET A 40 15.16 0.59 6.80
C MET A 40 15.15 -0.70 7.60
N ASP A 41 13.98 -1.31 7.78
CA ASP A 41 13.83 -2.62 8.43
C ASP A 41 14.52 -3.74 7.63
N THR A 42 14.37 -3.72 6.30
CA THR A 42 15.04 -4.68 5.41
C THR A 42 16.56 -4.58 5.53
N LEU A 43 17.11 -3.36 5.57
CA LEU A 43 18.55 -3.16 5.77
C LEU A 43 19.01 -3.70 7.13
N HIS A 44 18.29 -3.38 8.20
CA HIS A 44 18.63 -3.83 9.54
C HIS A 44 18.60 -5.36 9.67
N LYS A 45 17.57 -6.02 9.11
CA LYS A 45 17.41 -7.48 9.09
C LYS A 45 18.53 -8.21 8.36
N HIS A 46 19.15 -7.58 7.36
CA HIS A 46 20.27 -8.16 6.61
C HIS A 46 21.62 -7.67 7.12
N HIS A 47 21.70 -7.20 8.38
CA HIS A 47 22.93 -6.69 8.98
C HIS A 47 23.64 -5.62 8.14
N TYR A 48 22.85 -4.80 7.43
CA TYR A 48 23.31 -3.76 6.51
C TYR A 48 24.13 -4.27 5.31
N ASP A 49 24.05 -5.56 4.99
CA ASP A 49 24.55 -6.09 3.72
C ASP A 49 23.62 -5.63 2.58
N LEU A 50 24.12 -4.70 1.77
CA LEU A 50 23.35 -4.13 0.66
C LEU A 50 23.04 -5.16 -0.43
N ALA A 51 23.93 -6.11 -0.71
CA ALA A 51 23.71 -7.11 -1.75
C ALA A 51 22.59 -8.06 -1.34
N LEU A 52 22.65 -8.61 -0.13
CA LEU A 52 21.61 -9.48 0.40
C LEU A 52 20.28 -8.73 0.56
N ALA A 53 20.30 -7.53 1.13
CA ALA A 53 19.10 -6.71 1.31
C ALA A 53 18.45 -6.33 -0.04
N THR A 54 19.22 -6.10 -1.09
CA THR A 54 18.65 -5.77 -2.41
C THR A 54 18.06 -6.99 -3.10
N CYS A 55 18.71 -8.16 -2.99
CA CYS A 55 18.14 -9.42 -3.46
C CYS A 55 16.81 -9.74 -2.77
N SER A 56 16.68 -9.46 -1.47
CA SER A 56 15.43 -9.73 -0.74
C SER A 56 14.25 -8.87 -1.19
N LEU A 57 14.48 -7.74 -1.88
CA LEU A 57 13.42 -6.86 -2.39
C LEU A 57 12.72 -7.40 -3.64
N VAL A 58 13.33 -8.38 -4.32
CA VAL A 58 12.81 -9.01 -5.54
C VAL A 58 12.91 -10.54 -5.40
N PRO A 59 12.07 -11.16 -4.54
CA PRO A 59 11.99 -12.61 -4.45
C PRO A 59 11.52 -13.22 -5.78
N ASN A 60 11.61 -14.55 -5.89
CA ASN A 60 11.20 -15.29 -7.10
C ASN A 60 9.72 -15.09 -7.49
N THR A 61 8.88 -14.61 -6.57
CA THR A 61 7.47 -14.28 -6.80
C THR A 61 7.26 -12.91 -7.45
N GLY A 62 8.33 -12.12 -7.64
CA GLY A 62 8.26 -10.76 -8.15
C GLY A 62 8.66 -9.70 -7.13
N PRO A 63 8.68 -8.42 -7.51
CA PRO A 63 9.08 -7.32 -6.64
C PRO A 63 8.10 -7.13 -5.47
N ILE A 64 8.63 -6.80 -4.29
CA ILE A 64 7.79 -6.55 -3.12
C ILE A 64 6.98 -5.26 -3.29
N LEU A 65 5.67 -5.36 -3.02
CA LEU A 65 4.74 -4.24 -2.99
C LEU A 65 4.36 -3.89 -1.55
N VAL A 66 4.70 -2.67 -1.12
CA VAL A 66 4.29 -2.13 0.19
C VAL A 66 3.15 -1.15 -0.02
N LYS A 67 1.99 -1.43 0.56
CA LYS A 67 0.81 -0.54 0.59
C LYS A 67 0.47 -0.20 2.03
N ASP A 68 0.11 1.06 2.29
CA ASP A 68 -0.55 1.42 3.53
C ASP A 68 -2.07 1.42 3.35
N GLN A 69 -2.81 1.62 4.44
CA GLN A 69 -4.28 1.55 4.40
C GLN A 69 -4.91 2.54 3.41
N MET A 70 -4.30 3.71 3.20
CA MET A 70 -4.83 4.70 2.25
C MET A 70 -4.74 4.21 0.80
N GLU A 71 -3.72 3.42 0.46
CA GLU A 71 -3.55 2.84 -0.86
C GLU A 71 -4.23 1.47 -1.01
N ASP A 72 -4.36 0.73 0.08
CA ASP A 72 -4.92 -0.63 0.07
C ASP A 72 -6.45 -0.64 -0.01
N TRP A 73 -7.10 0.44 0.44
CA TRP A 73 -8.55 0.58 0.33
C TRP A 73 -9.03 0.58 -1.12
N SER A 74 -10.08 -0.19 -1.37
CA SER A 74 -10.83 -0.09 -2.62
C SER A 74 -11.54 1.25 -2.73
N ALA A 75 -11.88 1.65 -3.95
CA ALA A 75 -12.69 2.85 -4.18
C ALA A 75 -14.04 2.80 -3.44
N ALA A 76 -14.63 1.61 -3.28
CA ALA A 76 -15.89 1.45 -2.56
C ALA A 76 -15.73 1.66 -1.06
N GLU A 77 -14.63 1.17 -0.46
CA GLU A 77 -14.32 1.38 0.95
C GLU A 77 -14.00 2.84 1.26
N ALA A 78 -13.22 3.50 0.39
CA ALA A 78 -12.92 4.93 0.53
C ALA A 78 -14.20 5.79 0.50
N ASN A 79 -15.09 5.56 -0.47
CA ASN A 79 -16.37 6.26 -0.54
C ASN A 79 -17.26 5.98 0.68
N SER A 80 -17.32 4.71 1.12
CA SER A 80 -18.11 4.34 2.30
C SER A 80 -17.60 5.02 3.57
N PHE A 81 -16.28 5.20 3.69
CA PHE A 81 -15.66 5.90 4.80
C PHE A 81 -15.94 7.41 4.77
N GLU A 82 -15.93 8.05 3.60
CA GLU A 82 -16.29 9.47 3.45
C GLU A 82 -17.74 9.73 3.90
N ASP A 83 -18.70 8.90 3.44
CA ASP A 83 -20.10 8.98 3.86
C ASP A 83 -20.27 8.79 5.38
N ALA A 84 -19.48 7.88 5.97
CA ALA A 84 -19.53 7.59 7.40
C ALA A 84 -19.00 8.75 8.24
N ILE A 85 -17.90 9.38 7.82
CA ILE A 85 -17.35 10.56 8.50
C ILE A 85 -18.35 11.71 8.48
N GLU A 86 -19.08 11.92 7.38
CA GLU A 86 -20.06 13.00 7.30
C GLU A 86 -21.23 12.79 8.28
N LYS A 87 -21.63 11.54 8.53
CA LYS A 87 -22.76 11.19 9.40
C LYS A 87 -22.38 11.08 10.88
N CYS A 88 -21.29 10.37 11.18
CA CYS A 88 -20.87 10.02 12.54
C CYS A 88 -19.80 10.98 13.09
N GLY A 89 -19.30 11.91 12.27
CA GLY A 89 -18.21 12.80 12.66
C GLY A 89 -16.89 12.04 12.82
N LYS A 90 -16.24 12.17 13.99
CA LYS A 90 -14.95 11.51 14.28
C LYS A 90 -15.07 10.35 15.28
N ASP A 91 -16.27 9.78 15.43
CA ASP A 91 -16.44 8.54 16.18
C ASP A 91 -16.07 7.34 15.29
N PHE A 92 -14.79 6.95 15.34
CA PHE A 92 -14.28 5.83 14.54
C PHE A 92 -14.85 4.47 14.98
N ILE A 93 -15.37 4.34 16.20
CA ILE A 93 -16.00 3.09 16.66
C ILE A 93 -17.36 2.92 16.00
N GLU A 94 -18.12 4.00 15.85
CA GLU A 94 -19.39 4.03 15.13
C GLU A 94 -19.19 3.81 13.62
N ILE A 95 -18.24 4.53 13.01
CA ILE A 95 -17.87 4.38 11.59
C ILE A 95 -17.49 2.93 11.26
N GLN A 96 -16.66 2.29 12.11
CA GLN A 96 -16.25 0.91 11.89
C GLN A 96 -17.44 -0.06 11.94
N LYS A 97 -18.37 0.14 12.88
CA LYS A 97 -19.54 -0.74 13.07
C LYS A 97 -20.52 -0.64 11.90
N GLU A 98 -20.76 0.57 11.39
CA GLU A 98 -21.77 0.79 10.35
C GLU A 98 -21.23 0.58 8.92
N TYR A 99 -19.95 0.87 8.66
CA TYR A 99 -19.43 0.99 7.28
C TYR A 99 -18.24 0.09 6.93
N VAL A 100 -17.47 -0.41 7.90
CA VAL A 100 -16.25 -1.22 7.63
C VAL A 100 -16.51 -2.74 7.74
N LYS A 101 -17.55 -3.18 8.47
CA LYS A 101 -17.87 -4.61 8.67
C LYS A 101 -18.85 -5.22 7.66
N LYS A 102 -18.80 -4.83 6.37
CA LYS A 102 -19.60 -5.51 5.33
C LYS A 102 -18.87 -6.63 4.57
N ASN A 103 -17.59 -6.88 4.86
CA ASN A 103 -16.75 -7.87 4.17
C ASN A 103 -16.38 -9.09 5.03
N GLU A 104 -17.35 -9.69 5.75
CA GLU A 104 -17.20 -11.03 6.33
C GLU A 104 -18.32 -11.95 5.83
N TYR A 105 -18.29 -12.32 4.55
CA TYR A 105 -18.82 -13.58 3.99
C TYR A 105 -18.07 -13.97 2.72
#